data_AF-A0A3V2A0C7-F1
#
_entry.id   AF-A0A3V2A0C7-F1
#
_cell.length_a   1.000
_cell.length_b   1.000
_cell.length_c   1.000
_cell.angle_alpha   90.00
_cell.angle_beta   90.00
_cell.angle_gamma   90.00
#
_symmetry.space_group_name_H-M   'P 1'
#
loop_
_entity.id
_entity.type
_entity.pdbx_description
1 polymer ?
#
loop_
_entity_poly.entity_id
_entity_poly.type
_entity_poly.pdbx_seq_one_letter_code
_entity_poly.pdbx_strand_id
1 'polypeptide(L)' 'MTLDDEIKEKILQLSDSLLIIDSWNSIADELSDSFEWIGSKINWSKTSKHESLNLKGNYFDWIDQINNFI' A
#
# COMPACT_ATOMS: atom_id res chain seq x y z
N MET A 1 14.42 -4.67 -19.57
CA MET A 1 14.20 -4.04 -18.26
C MET A 1 12.75 -3.62 -18.23
N THR A 2 12.01 -4.13 -17.26
CA THR A 2 10.58 -3.86 -17.04
C THR A 2 10.41 -2.86 -15.89
N LEU A 3 9.21 -2.27 -15.76
CA LEU A 3 8.89 -1.39 -14.63
C LEU A 3 9.13 -2.11 -13.28
N ASP A 4 8.83 -3.40 -13.21
CA ASP A 4 9.09 -4.23 -12.04
C ASP A 4 10.57 -4.30 -11.68
N ASP A 5 11.44 -4.48 -12.69
CA ASP A 5 12.89 -4.51 -12.47
C ASP A 5 13.40 -3.17 -11.91
N GLU A 6 12.91 -2.06 -12.48
CA GLU A 6 13.27 -0.70 -12.03
C GLU A 6 12.80 -0.42 -10.59
N ILE A 7 11.61 -0.89 -10.22
CA ILE A 7 11.08 -0.75 -8.85
C ILE A 7 11.91 -1.56 -7.87
N LYS A 8 12.26 -2.81 -8.22
CA LYS A 8 13.11 -3.67 -7.37
C LYS A 8 14.48 -3.05 -7.15
N GLU A 9 15.11 -2.53 -8.21
CA GLU A 9 16.39 -1.83 -8.08
C GLU A 9 16.32 -0.61 -7.15
N LYS A 10 15.26 0.19 -7.25
CA LYS A 10 15.05 1.34 -6.35
C LYS A 10 14.83 0.93 -4.90
N ILE A 11 14.09 -0.16 -4.64
CA ILE A 11 13.89 -0.68 -3.28
C ILE A 11 15.20 -1.19 -2.70
N LEU A 12 16.02 -1.90 -3.49
CA LEU A 12 17.34 -2.39 -3.06
C LEU A 12 18.36 -1.27 -2.79
N GLN A 13 18.14 -0.09 -3.36
CA GLN A 13 18.97 1.10 -3.09
C GLN A 13 18.63 1.78 -1.75
N LEU A 14 17.51 1.44 -1.12
CA LEU A 14 17.20 1.92 0.23
C LEU A 14 18.14 1.24 1.24
N SER A 15 18.64 2.01 2.19
CA SER A 15 19.68 1.58 3.14
C SER A 15 19.19 0.53 4.15
N ASP A 16 17.87 0.38 4.27
CA ASP A 16 17.25 -0.66 5.06
C ASP A 16 17.23 -1.96 4.26
N SER A 17 17.66 -3.05 4.90
CA SER A 17 17.64 -4.39 4.31
C SER A 17 16.19 -4.86 4.14
N LEU A 18 15.52 -4.33 3.12
CA LEU A 18 14.16 -4.69 2.76
C LEU A 18 14.21 -6.02 1.99
N LEU A 19 13.51 -7.00 2.52
CA LEU A 19 13.40 -8.30 1.89
C LEU A 19 12.32 -8.23 0.80
N ILE A 20 12.73 -8.30 -0.46
CA ILE A 20 11.81 -8.34 -1.60
C ILE A 20 11.25 -9.76 -1.71
N ILE A 21 9.93 -9.90 -1.59
CA ILE A 21 9.22 -11.17 -1.72
C ILE A 21 8.61 -11.23 -3.13
N ASP A 22 9.22 -12.01 -4.02
CA ASP A 22 8.73 -12.17 -5.41
C ASP A 22 7.40 -12.94 -5.48
N SER A 23 7.15 -13.84 -4.53
CA SER A 23 5.94 -14.65 -4.46
C SER A 23 4.83 -14.02 -3.60
N TRP A 24 4.66 -12.70 -3.70
CA TRP A 24 3.71 -11.95 -2.86
C TRP A 24 2.24 -12.18 -3.22
N ASN A 25 1.93 -12.83 -4.35
CA ASN A 25 0.55 -13.04 -4.83
C ASN A 25 -0.36 -13.65 -3.76
N SER A 26 0.09 -14.70 -3.06
CA SER A 26 -0.70 -15.33 -2.00
C SER A 26 -1.03 -14.38 -0.84
N ILE A 27 -0.08 -13.52 -0.48
CA ILE A 27 -0.24 -12.49 0.55
C ILE A 27 -1.23 -11.43 0.05
N ALA A 28 -1.14 -11.06 -1.23
CA ALA A 28 -2.05 -10.11 -1.86
C ALA A 28 -3.49 -10.62 -1.87
N ASP A 29 -3.68 -11.90 -2.21
CA ASP A 29 -4.98 -12.55 -2.27
C ASP A 29 -5.61 -12.59 -0.87
N GLU A 30 -4.86 -13.04 0.15
CA GLU A 30 -5.34 -13.08 1.54
C GLU A 30 -5.70 -11.69 2.09
N LEU A 31 -4.88 -10.69 1.81
CA LEU A 31 -5.16 -9.30 2.18
C LEU A 31 -6.39 -8.78 1.44
N SER A 32 -6.51 -9.05 0.14
CA SER A 32 -7.65 -8.65 -0.69
C SER A 32 -8.96 -9.22 -0.16
N ASP A 33 -8.97 -10.50 0.23
CA ASP A 33 -10.13 -11.19 0.80
C ASP A 33 -10.54 -10.63 2.18
N SER A 34 -9.63 -9.95 2.87
CA SER A 34 -9.91 -9.30 4.15
C SER A 34 -10.73 -8.01 4.01
N PHE A 35 -10.95 -7.53 2.77
CA PHE A 35 -11.71 -6.32 2.49
C PHE A 35 -13.00 -6.61 1.70
N GLU A 36 -14.02 -5.78 1.93
CA GLU A 36 -15.20 -5.79 1.08
C GLU A 36 -14.92 -4.97 -0.19
N TRP A 37 -15.32 -5.47 -1.36
CA TRP A 37 -15.11 -4.82 -2.65
C TRP A 37 -16.43 -4.26 -3.23
N ILE A 38 -16.38 -3.09 -3.85
CA ILE A 38 -17.41 -2.58 -4.77
C ILE A 38 -16.78 -2.49 -6.17
N GLY A 39 -17.01 -3.50 -7.00
CA GLY A 39 -16.36 -3.61 -8.31
C GLY A 39 -14.85 -3.83 -8.15
N SER A 40 -14.04 -2.99 -8.80
CA SER A 40 -12.57 -3.05 -8.75
C SER A 40 -11.94 -2.22 -7.62
N LYS A 41 -12.74 -1.76 -6.64
CA LYS A 41 -12.27 -0.93 -5.53
C LYS A 41 -12.67 -1.51 -4.20
N ILE A 42 -11.78 -1.38 -3.21
CA ILE A 42 -12.10 -1.65 -1.81
C ILE A 42 -13.19 -0.67 -1.34
N ASN A 43 -14.20 -1.21 -0.68
CA ASN A 43 -15.27 -0.48 -0.04
C ASN A 43 -14.84 0.00 1.35
N TRP A 44 -14.05 1.06 1.38
CA TRP A 44 -13.56 1.67 2.62
C TRP A 44 -14.67 2.07 3.61
N SER A 45 -15.89 2.35 3.14
CA SER A 45 -17.01 2.71 4.02
C SER A 45 -17.49 1.57 4.92
N LYS A 46 -17.19 0.31 4.55
CA LYS A 46 -17.56 -0.89 5.32
C LYS A 46 -16.38 -1.59 5.98
N THR A 47 -15.15 -1.16 5.66
CA THR A 47 -13.92 -1.57 6.33
C THR A 47 -13.92 -1.00 7.75
N SER A 48 -14.60 -1.68 8.67
CA SER A 48 -14.95 -1.20 10.02
C SER A 48 -13.90 -1.50 11.09
N LYS A 49 -12.84 -2.24 10.75
CA LYS A 49 -11.82 -2.70 11.70
C LYS A 49 -10.43 -2.12 11.47
N HIS A 50 -10.25 -1.31 10.43
CA HIS A 50 -8.97 -0.70 10.13
C HIS A 50 -9.10 0.82 10.27
N GLU A 51 -8.31 1.39 11.17
CA GLU A 51 -8.09 2.83 11.15
C GLU A 51 -7.54 3.19 9.78
N SER A 52 -8.19 4.13 9.10
CA SER A 52 -7.81 4.55 7.77
C SER A 52 -7.89 6.06 7.70
N LEU A 53 -6.94 6.64 6.96
CA LEU A 53 -6.86 8.07 6.73
C LEU A 53 -7.32 8.39 5.31
N ASN A 54 -8.32 9.25 5.19
CA ASN A 54 -8.74 9.75 3.89
C ASN A 54 -7.83 10.91 3.47
N LEU A 55 -6.81 10.61 2.66
CA LEU A 55 -5.85 11.60 2.18
C LEU A 55 -6.53 12.63 1.27
N LYS A 56 -6.44 13.91 1.65
CA LYS A 56 -6.99 15.04 0.89
C LYS A 56 -5.90 16.04 0.57
N GLY A 57 -5.95 16.63 -0.63
CA GLY A 57 -5.01 17.66 -1.06
C GLY A 57 -3.88 17.12 -1.93
N ASN A 58 -2.72 17.78 -1.92
CA ASN A 58 -1.53 17.42 -2.68
C ASN A 58 -0.57 16.51 -1.87
N TYR A 59 0.55 16.10 -2.49
CA TYR A 59 1.53 15.22 -1.85
C TYR A 59 2.04 15.70 -0.48
N PHE A 60 2.32 17.00 -0.33
CA PHE A 60 2.79 17.52 0.96
C PHE A 60 1.71 17.45 2.03
N ASP A 61 0.45 17.74 1.66
CA ASP A 61 -0.70 17.61 2.54
C ASP A 61 -0.88 16.15 3.00
N TRP A 62 -0.58 15.19 2.11
CA TRP A 62 -0.64 13.76 2.43
C TRP A 62 0.45 13.34 3.40
N ILE A 63 1.69 13.81 3.22
CA ILE A 63 2.80 13.48 4.13
C ILE A 63 2.52 13.99 5.54
N ASP A 64 2.03 15.21 5.69
CA ASP A 64 1.64 15.75 7.00
C ASP A 64 0.48 14.95 7.62
N GLN A 65 -0.51 14.57 6.82
CA GLN A 65 -1.63 13.74 7.27
C GLN A 65 -1.16 12.37 7.76
N ILE A 66 -0.25 11.71 7.03
CA ILE A 66 0.33 10.41 7.41
C ILE A 66 1.17 10.52 8.69
N ASN A 67 2.04 11.54 8.79
CA ASN A 67 2.89 11.75 9.96
C ASN A 67 2.10 12.00 11.25
N ASN A 68 0.89 12.56 11.15
CA ASN A 68 0.02 12.77 12.31
C ASN A 68 -0.83 11.53 12.66
N PHE A 69 -0.86 10.53 11.78
CA PHE A 69 -1.66 9.31 11.94
C PHE A 69 -0.85 8.14 12.51
N ILE A 70 0.47 8.12 12.27
CA ILE A 70 1.44 7.16 12.82
C ILE A 70 1.92 7.64 14.20
#